data_AF-A0A7R7ZPZ1-F1
#
_entry.id   AF-A0A7R7ZPZ1-F1
#
_cell.length_a   1.000
_cell.length_b   1.000
_cell.length_c   1.000
_cell.angle_alpha   90.00
_cell.angle_beta   90.00
_cell.angle_gamma   90.00
#
_symmetry.space_group_name_H-M   'P 1'
#
loop_
_entity.id
_entity.type
_entity.pdbx_description
1 polymer ?
#
loop_
_entity_poly.entity_id
_entity_poly.type
_entity_poly.pdbx_seq_one_letter_code
_entity_poly.pdbx_strand_id
1 'polypeptide(L)'
;MTREAFENAIVVNAAIDGSTNAPIYLNSVAQHMGVQVSIDGWDLIGSQIPLLLNMQPSGQYLGEEYYRAGGLPAIMAELLDAGKLHGDTLACNGRTLMDNVRGRHSWDRRVIRPCDDPLMKDAGFIHLKGNLFDSAIMKTCVISPAFRQRYLSDLKDPGAFEGNAVVFDGPEDFHRRVEGVSHIDERSALIMRSVGPLGYPGAAEAVNMDPPGRLIKEGIDALFCVGDGQQSGTSASPSILKC
;
A
#
# COMPACT_ATOMS: atom_id res chain seq x y z
N MET A 1 13.18 -7.92 -19.16
CA MET A 1 12.03 -8.24 -18.31
C MET A 1 10.79 -8.08 -19.17
N THR A 2 9.89 -9.05 -19.14
CA THR A 2 8.66 -9.06 -19.96
C THR A 2 7.49 -8.47 -19.18
N ARG A 3 6.35 -8.27 -19.83
CA ARG A 3 5.11 -7.82 -19.18
C ARG A 3 4.71 -8.75 -18.04
N GLU A 4 4.72 -10.05 -18.27
CA GLU A 4 4.38 -11.10 -17.31
C GLU A 4 5.28 -11.03 -16.05
N ALA A 5 6.57 -10.67 -16.20
CA ALA A 5 7.46 -10.50 -15.07
C ALA A 5 7.07 -9.28 -14.20
N PHE A 6 6.60 -8.19 -14.81
CA PHE A 6 6.07 -7.05 -14.07
C PHE A 6 4.73 -7.37 -13.40
N GLU A 7 3.85 -8.13 -14.07
CA GLU A 7 2.59 -8.57 -13.47
C GLU A 7 2.83 -9.47 -12.25
N ASN A 8 3.80 -10.39 -12.34
CA ASN A 8 4.25 -11.16 -11.19
C ASN A 8 4.75 -10.26 -10.05
N ALA A 9 5.50 -9.20 -10.35
CA ALA A 9 5.97 -8.26 -9.34
C ALA A 9 4.82 -7.48 -8.68
N ILE A 10 3.78 -7.10 -9.43
CA ILE A 10 2.57 -6.45 -8.89
C ILE A 10 1.83 -7.40 -7.93
N VAL A 11 1.60 -8.64 -8.37
CA VAL A 11 0.94 -9.67 -7.57
C VAL A 11 1.72 -9.95 -6.28
N VAL A 12 3.02 -10.15 -6.39
CA VAL A 12 3.89 -10.40 -5.23
C VAL A 12 3.90 -9.19 -4.29
N ASN A 13 3.97 -7.96 -4.81
CA ASN A 13 3.94 -6.76 -3.99
C ASN A 13 2.66 -6.65 -3.17
N ALA A 14 1.50 -6.95 -3.76
CA ALA A 14 0.23 -6.96 -3.02
C ALA A 14 0.21 -8.06 -1.93
N ALA A 15 0.74 -9.25 -2.23
CA ALA A 15 0.74 -10.36 -1.28
C ALA A 15 1.65 -10.17 -0.06
N ILE A 16 2.63 -9.27 -0.14
CA ILE A 16 3.61 -9.01 0.93
C ILE A 16 3.42 -7.68 1.64
N ASP A 17 2.29 -6.98 1.42
CA ASP A 17 2.09 -5.65 1.97
C ASP A 17 3.11 -4.61 1.46
N GLY A 18 3.54 -4.75 0.20
CA GLY A 18 4.63 -3.97 -0.37
C GLY A 18 4.41 -2.46 -0.34
N SER A 19 5.51 -1.70 -0.35
CA SER A 19 5.48 -0.24 -0.26
C SER A 19 4.65 0.38 -1.38
N THR A 20 3.89 1.42 -1.05
CA THR A 20 3.23 2.28 -2.03
C THR A 20 4.20 2.92 -3.01
N ASN A 21 5.51 2.93 -2.74
CA ASN A 21 6.53 3.46 -3.63
C ASN A 21 6.85 2.50 -4.81
N ALA A 22 6.58 1.20 -4.68
CA ALA A 22 6.84 0.19 -5.70
C ALA A 22 6.21 0.49 -7.08
N PRO A 23 4.95 0.96 -7.18
CA PRO A 23 4.36 1.42 -8.44
C PRO A 23 5.19 2.43 -9.23
N ILE A 24 5.79 3.43 -8.56
CA ILE A 24 6.62 4.43 -9.26
C ILE A 24 7.86 3.75 -9.84
N TYR A 25 8.57 2.97 -9.02
CA TYR A 25 9.84 2.36 -9.42
C TYR A 25 9.64 1.32 -10.52
N LEU A 26 8.68 0.42 -10.36
CA LEU A 26 8.43 -0.63 -11.34
C LEU A 26 7.89 -0.08 -12.66
N ASN A 27 6.99 0.91 -12.62
CA ASN A 27 6.53 1.54 -13.86
C ASN A 27 7.65 2.31 -14.55
N SER A 28 8.54 2.96 -13.80
CA SER A 28 9.73 3.62 -14.36
C SER A 28 10.66 2.61 -15.04
N VAL A 29 10.95 1.49 -14.40
CA VAL A 29 11.76 0.42 -14.99
C VAL A 29 11.08 -0.16 -16.23
N ALA A 30 9.78 -0.43 -16.18
CA ALA A 30 9.01 -0.92 -17.32
C ALA A 30 9.08 0.03 -18.52
N GLN A 31 8.93 1.34 -18.27
CA GLN A 31 9.03 2.38 -19.28
C GLN A 31 10.41 2.38 -19.97
N HIS A 32 11.51 2.27 -19.21
CA HIS A 32 12.86 2.18 -19.78
C HIS A 32 13.08 0.92 -20.62
N MET A 33 12.31 -0.14 -20.36
CA MET A 33 12.35 -1.39 -21.12
C MET A 33 11.36 -1.41 -22.29
N GLY A 34 10.58 -0.34 -22.52
CA GLY A 34 9.52 -0.31 -23.51
C GLY A 34 8.34 -1.23 -23.19
N VAL A 35 8.20 -1.65 -21.93
CA VAL A 35 7.08 -2.47 -21.46
C VAL A 35 6.02 -1.53 -20.91
N GLN A 36 4.80 -1.61 -21.45
CA GLN A 36 3.69 -0.83 -20.91
C GLN A 36 3.26 -1.44 -19.59
N VAL A 37 3.32 -0.68 -18.50
CA VAL A 37 2.70 -0.98 -17.20
C VAL A 37 2.12 0.34 -16.69
N SER A 38 0.81 0.39 -16.49
CA SER A 38 0.11 1.59 -16.01
C SER A 38 -0.24 1.45 -14.53
N ILE A 39 -0.55 2.57 -13.87
CA ILE A 39 -1.10 2.56 -12.50
C ILE A 39 -2.46 1.86 -12.47
N ASP A 40 -3.30 1.98 -13.51
CA ASP A 40 -4.54 1.19 -13.62
C ASP A 40 -4.27 -0.32 -13.56
N GLY A 41 -3.13 -0.77 -14.10
CA GLY A 41 -2.72 -2.17 -14.04
C GLY A 41 -2.44 -2.66 -12.62
N TRP A 42 -2.02 -1.77 -11.71
CA TRP A 42 -1.79 -2.13 -10.30
C TRP A 42 -3.08 -2.46 -9.58
N ASP A 43 -4.15 -1.71 -9.85
CA ASP A 43 -5.47 -1.98 -9.28
C ASP A 43 -6.09 -3.23 -9.93
N LEU A 44 -6.08 -3.30 -11.26
CA LEU A 44 -6.65 -4.42 -12.03
C LEU A 44 -6.05 -5.78 -11.65
N ILE A 45 -4.73 -5.82 -11.42
CA ILE A 45 -3.99 -7.06 -11.14
C ILE A 45 -3.86 -7.30 -9.64
N GLY A 46 -3.64 -6.24 -8.86
CA GLY A 46 -3.19 -6.33 -7.47
C GLY A 46 -4.31 -6.28 -6.42
N SER A 47 -5.44 -5.63 -6.70
CA SER A 47 -6.48 -5.34 -5.67
C SER A 47 -7.02 -6.59 -4.97
N GLN A 48 -7.26 -7.66 -5.73
CA GLN A 48 -7.82 -8.94 -5.24
C GLN A 48 -6.76 -9.97 -4.84
N ILE A 49 -5.53 -9.53 -4.62
CA ILE A 49 -4.46 -10.40 -4.14
C ILE A 49 -4.49 -10.42 -2.61
N PRO A 50 -4.52 -11.61 -1.98
CA PRO A 50 -4.56 -11.73 -0.53
C PRO A 50 -3.23 -11.36 0.12
N LEU A 51 -3.30 -10.76 1.31
CA LEU A 51 -2.13 -10.54 2.14
C LEU A 51 -1.71 -11.86 2.79
N LEU A 52 -0.52 -12.33 2.43
CA LEU A 52 0.03 -13.59 2.94
C LEU A 52 1.06 -13.36 4.04
N LEU A 53 1.80 -12.25 3.99
CA LEU A 53 2.90 -11.97 4.89
C LEU A 53 2.44 -11.27 6.18
N ASN A 54 2.66 -11.91 7.32
CA ASN A 54 2.40 -11.36 8.65
C ASN A 54 3.59 -10.54 9.15
N MET A 55 3.87 -9.42 8.50
CA MET A 55 5.01 -8.55 8.85
C MET A 55 4.53 -7.11 9.00
N GLN A 56 5.16 -6.36 9.89
CA GLN A 56 4.88 -4.92 10.02
C GLN A 56 5.09 -4.20 8.67
N PRO A 57 4.24 -3.22 8.31
CA PRO A 57 3.27 -2.56 9.17
C PRO A 57 1.88 -3.23 9.29
N SER A 58 1.45 -4.08 8.36
CA SER A 58 0.12 -4.72 8.42
C SER A 58 0.04 -5.96 9.32
N GLY A 59 1.17 -6.48 9.78
CA GLY A 59 1.26 -7.68 10.61
C GLY A 59 2.11 -7.52 11.87
N GLN A 60 2.47 -8.65 12.47
CA GLN A 60 3.11 -8.72 13.78
C GLN A 60 4.64 -8.82 13.73
N TYR A 61 5.17 -9.59 12.78
CA TYR A 61 6.59 -9.98 12.77
C TYR A 61 7.49 -9.00 12.01
N LEU A 62 8.80 -9.27 12.03
CA LEU A 62 9.82 -8.49 11.32
C LEU A 62 10.51 -9.35 10.25
N GLY A 63 11.46 -8.75 9.54
CA GLY A 63 12.13 -9.37 8.40
C GLY A 63 12.90 -10.66 8.73
N GLU A 64 13.34 -10.84 9.98
CA GLU A 64 14.06 -12.06 10.39
C GLU A 64 13.13 -13.28 10.40
N GLU A 65 11.93 -13.16 10.98
CA GLU A 65 10.92 -14.21 10.91
C GLU A 65 10.48 -14.48 9.48
N TYR A 66 10.32 -13.43 8.66
CA TYR A 66 9.97 -13.58 7.24
C TYR A 66 11.02 -14.44 6.50
N TYR A 67 12.31 -14.14 6.69
CA TYR A 67 13.38 -14.93 6.10
C TYR A 67 13.36 -16.39 6.60
N ARG A 68 13.24 -16.60 7.92
CA ARG A 68 13.21 -17.93 8.54
C ARG A 68 11.98 -18.75 8.12
N ALA A 69 10.87 -18.11 7.78
CA ALA A 69 9.66 -18.76 7.27
C ALA A 69 9.77 -19.22 5.81
N GLY A 70 10.87 -18.90 5.11
CA GLY A 70 11.10 -19.28 3.71
C GLY A 70 11.14 -18.09 2.74
N GLY A 71 10.86 -16.87 3.23
CA GLY A 71 11.02 -15.64 2.47
C GLY A 71 10.14 -15.56 1.21
N LEU A 72 10.64 -14.82 0.22
CA LEU A 72 9.92 -14.57 -1.03
C LEU A 72 9.57 -15.84 -1.83
N PRO A 73 10.45 -16.87 -1.93
CA PRO A 73 10.09 -18.11 -2.59
C PRO A 73 8.83 -18.78 -2.02
N ALA A 74 8.60 -18.70 -0.71
CA ALA A 74 7.41 -19.26 -0.08
C ALA A 74 6.13 -18.50 -0.45
N ILE A 75 6.19 -17.16 -0.47
CA ILE A 75 5.08 -16.33 -0.96
C ILE A 75 4.77 -16.67 -2.43
N MET A 76 5.81 -16.75 -3.27
CA MET A 76 5.65 -17.05 -4.69
C MET A 76 5.13 -18.47 -4.94
N ALA A 77 5.49 -19.45 -4.11
CA ALA A 77 4.95 -20.81 -4.20
C ALA A 77 3.43 -20.83 -3.95
N GLU A 78 2.95 -20.13 -2.91
CA GLU A 78 1.51 -20.02 -2.62
C GLU A 78 0.73 -19.36 -3.77
N LEU A 79 1.29 -18.30 -4.35
CA LEU A 79 0.65 -17.57 -5.45
C LEU A 79 0.70 -18.36 -6.76
N LEU A 80 1.77 -19.12 -7.00
CA LEU A 80 1.90 -20.01 -8.16
C LEU A 80 0.85 -21.12 -8.11
N ASP A 81 0.70 -21.80 -6.98
CA ASP A 81 -0.27 -22.88 -6.79
C ASP A 81 -1.71 -22.37 -6.91
N ALA A 82 -1.96 -21.13 -6.49
CA ALA A 82 -3.23 -20.44 -6.68
C ALA A 82 -3.47 -19.94 -8.12
N GLY A 83 -2.54 -20.18 -9.06
CA GLY A 83 -2.66 -19.74 -10.45
C GLY A 83 -2.56 -18.23 -10.64
N LYS A 84 -1.97 -17.51 -9.69
CA LYS A 84 -1.85 -16.04 -9.70
C LYS A 84 -0.54 -15.54 -10.31
N LEU A 85 0.40 -16.42 -10.64
CA LEU A 85 1.69 -16.07 -11.23
C LEU A 85 1.91 -16.72 -12.61
N HIS A 86 2.59 -15.97 -13.48
CA HIS A 86 3.12 -16.45 -14.74
C HIS A 86 4.38 -17.30 -14.49
N GLY A 87 4.18 -18.62 -14.39
CA GLY A 87 5.21 -19.59 -14.02
C GLY A 87 6.38 -19.70 -15.01
N ASP A 88 6.13 -19.48 -16.30
CA ASP A 88 7.12 -19.67 -17.39
C ASP A 88 8.09 -18.49 -17.55
N THR A 89 7.95 -17.43 -16.75
CA THR A 89 8.85 -16.27 -16.80
C THR A 89 10.29 -16.67 -16.47
N LEU A 90 11.24 -16.25 -17.31
CA LEU A 90 12.65 -16.58 -17.16
C LEU A 90 13.32 -15.71 -16.08
N ALA A 91 14.01 -16.34 -15.13
CA ALA A 91 14.81 -15.67 -14.13
C ALA A 91 16.29 -15.55 -14.55
N CYS A 92 17.07 -14.72 -13.84
CA CYS A 92 18.49 -14.49 -14.14
C CYS A 92 19.37 -15.74 -14.01
N ASN A 93 18.90 -16.79 -13.35
CA ASN A 93 19.60 -18.07 -13.22
C ASN A 93 19.32 -19.05 -14.37
N GLY A 94 18.61 -18.61 -15.42
CA GLY A 94 18.29 -19.41 -16.60
C GLY A 94 17.16 -20.43 -16.40
N ARG A 95 16.47 -20.41 -15.25
CA ARG A 95 15.32 -21.27 -14.97
C ARG A 95 14.03 -20.46 -14.96
N THR A 96 12.89 -21.13 -15.13
CA THR A 96 11.59 -20.47 -15.00
C THR A 96 11.30 -20.09 -13.54
N LEU A 97 10.39 -19.14 -13.31
CA LEU A 97 9.90 -18.81 -11.98
C LEU A 97 9.35 -20.05 -11.28
N MET A 98 8.58 -20.86 -12.01
CA MET A 98 8.01 -22.11 -11.53
C MET A 98 9.08 -23.09 -11.04
N ASP A 99 10.15 -23.30 -11.80
CA ASP A 99 11.27 -24.17 -11.39
C ASP A 99 11.96 -23.67 -10.10
N ASN A 100 11.95 -22.36 -9.89
CA ASN A 100 12.60 -21.74 -8.74
C ASN A 100 11.77 -21.85 -7.45
N VAL A 101 10.44 -21.90 -7.53
CA VAL A 101 9.56 -21.75 -6.36
C VAL A 101 8.64 -22.94 -6.10
N ARG A 102 8.38 -23.81 -7.08
CA ARG A 102 7.48 -24.96 -6.91
C ARG A 102 7.84 -25.79 -5.68
N GLY A 103 6.85 -26.05 -4.83
CA GLY A 103 6.99 -26.84 -3.61
C GLY A 103 7.75 -26.14 -2.47
N ARG A 104 8.15 -24.87 -2.61
CA ARG A 104 8.89 -24.12 -1.58
C ARG A 104 7.98 -23.41 -0.58
N HIS A 105 6.91 -24.06 -0.14
CA HIS A 105 5.97 -23.49 0.82
C HIS A 105 6.61 -23.22 2.17
N SER A 106 6.07 -22.24 2.90
CA SER A 106 6.47 -21.98 4.27
C SER A 106 6.02 -23.12 5.20
N TRP A 107 6.91 -23.52 6.10
CA TRP A 107 6.52 -24.35 7.26
C TRP A 107 5.94 -23.50 8.41
N ASP A 108 6.27 -22.21 8.49
CA ASP A 108 5.76 -21.31 9.52
C ASP A 108 4.55 -20.52 8.99
N ARG A 109 3.38 -21.13 9.18
CA ARG A 109 2.07 -20.56 8.79
C ARG A 109 1.58 -19.43 9.69
N ARG A 110 2.35 -19.05 10.72
CA ARG A 110 2.08 -17.83 11.49
C ARG A 110 2.63 -16.60 10.79
N VAL A 111 3.76 -16.77 10.09
CA VAL A 111 4.48 -15.69 9.39
C VAL A 111 4.05 -15.59 7.93
N ILE A 112 3.94 -16.72 7.22
CA ILE A 112 3.51 -16.76 5.81
C ILE A 112 2.26 -17.62 5.72
N ARG A 113 1.12 -16.95 5.53
CA ARG A 113 -0.20 -17.58 5.40
C ARG A 113 -0.37 -18.23 4.03
N PRO A 114 -1.15 -19.31 3.93
CA PRO A 114 -1.57 -19.85 2.65
C PRO A 114 -2.65 -18.97 2.00
N CYS A 115 -2.84 -19.12 0.69
CA CYS A 115 -3.84 -18.33 -0.06
C CYS A 115 -5.30 -18.60 0.35
N ASP A 116 -5.60 -19.75 0.94
CA ASP A 116 -6.94 -20.14 1.40
C ASP A 116 -7.28 -19.65 2.82
N ASP A 117 -6.26 -19.32 3.62
CA ASP A 117 -6.37 -18.75 4.97
C ASP A 117 -5.43 -17.52 5.15
N PRO A 118 -5.60 -16.46 4.33
CA PRO A 118 -4.73 -15.28 4.35
C PRO A 118 -5.02 -14.35 5.53
N LEU A 119 -4.14 -13.38 5.78
CA LEU A 119 -4.41 -12.31 6.77
C LEU A 119 -5.56 -11.42 6.32
N MET A 120 -5.62 -11.13 5.02
CA MET A 120 -6.64 -10.32 4.39
C MET A 120 -6.88 -10.82 2.98
N LYS A 121 -8.14 -10.83 2.52
CA LYS A 121 -8.50 -11.34 1.18
C LYS A 121 -8.10 -10.39 0.06
N ASP A 122 -8.26 -9.10 0.27
CA ASP A 122 -8.02 -8.04 -0.70
C ASP A 122 -7.05 -7.03 -0.09
N ALA A 123 -5.77 -7.11 -0.46
CA ALA A 123 -4.70 -6.34 0.16
C ALA A 123 -3.97 -5.40 -0.80
N GLY A 124 -4.36 -5.41 -2.07
CA GLY A 124 -3.72 -4.57 -3.08
C GLY A 124 -3.99 -3.08 -2.89
N PHE A 125 -3.32 -2.30 -3.74
CA PHE A 125 -3.62 -0.89 -3.87
C PHE A 125 -4.94 -0.72 -4.62
N ILE A 126 -5.66 0.34 -4.27
CA ILE A 126 -6.74 0.86 -5.11
C ILE A 126 -6.24 2.10 -5.85
N HIS A 127 -6.65 2.23 -7.10
CA HIS A 127 -6.36 3.41 -7.92
C HIS A 127 -7.56 4.33 -7.89
N LEU A 128 -7.36 5.54 -7.39
CA LEU A 128 -8.39 6.57 -7.28
C LEU A 128 -8.18 7.63 -8.36
N LYS A 129 -9.28 8.15 -8.90
CA LYS A 129 -9.33 9.26 -9.85
C LYS A 129 -10.46 10.20 -9.46
N GLY A 130 -10.34 11.48 -9.80
CA GLY A 130 -11.41 12.44 -9.53
C GLY A 130 -11.10 13.83 -10.04
N ASN A 131 -11.85 14.81 -9.54
CA ASN A 131 -11.63 16.23 -9.84
C ASN A 131 -10.44 16.83 -9.06
N LEU A 132 -9.96 16.16 -8.00
CA LEU A 132 -8.81 16.61 -7.20
C LEU A 132 -7.47 16.16 -7.80
N PHE A 133 -7.44 15.02 -8.49
CA PHE A 133 -6.25 14.41 -9.10
C PHE A 133 -6.64 13.46 -10.23
N ASP A 134 -5.78 13.36 -11.24
CA ASP A 134 -5.95 12.41 -12.34
C ASP A 134 -5.66 10.97 -11.92
N SER A 135 -4.84 10.79 -10.87
CA SER A 135 -4.40 9.50 -10.38
C SER A 135 -3.89 9.61 -8.95
N ALA A 136 -4.35 8.72 -8.06
CA ALA A 136 -3.77 8.55 -6.73
C ALA A 136 -3.85 7.08 -6.30
N ILE A 137 -2.99 6.64 -5.39
CA ILE A 137 -3.02 5.28 -4.86
C ILE A 137 -3.30 5.28 -3.37
N MET A 138 -4.04 4.28 -2.91
CA MET A 138 -4.26 4.04 -1.48
C MET A 138 -3.97 2.58 -1.15
N LYS A 139 -3.30 2.36 -0.03
CA LYS A 139 -3.01 1.05 0.53
C LYS A 139 -4.15 0.61 1.43
N THR A 140 -4.83 -0.48 1.07
CA THR A 140 -6.08 -0.89 1.75
C THR A 140 -5.84 -1.80 2.96
N CYS A 141 -4.77 -2.58 2.94
CA CYS A 141 -4.39 -3.54 3.97
C CYS A 141 -3.90 -2.93 5.30
N VAL A 142 -3.63 -1.62 5.32
CA VAL A 142 -3.32 -0.87 6.56
C VAL A 142 -4.57 -0.23 7.18
N ILE A 143 -5.74 -0.35 6.53
CA ILE A 143 -7.00 0.14 7.09
C ILE A 143 -7.38 -0.76 8.27
N SER A 144 -7.17 -0.25 9.49
CA SER A 144 -7.52 -0.99 10.72
C SER A 144 -9.05 -1.20 10.82
N PRO A 145 -9.50 -2.24 11.55
CA PRO A 145 -10.93 -2.43 11.82
C PRO A 145 -11.57 -1.22 12.48
N ALA A 146 -10.85 -0.55 13.39
CA ALA A 146 -11.31 0.67 14.05
C ALA A 146 -11.49 1.83 13.06
N PHE A 147 -10.54 2.03 12.14
CA PHE A 147 -10.63 3.04 11.09
C PHE A 147 -11.81 2.75 10.15
N ARG A 148 -11.96 1.49 9.71
CA ARG A 148 -13.08 1.08 8.86
C ARG A 148 -14.43 1.29 9.55
N GLN A 149 -14.55 0.91 10.82
CA GLN A 149 -15.78 1.09 11.59
C GLN A 149 -16.12 2.58 11.76
N ARG A 150 -15.13 3.41 12.06
CA ARG A 150 -15.34 4.84 12.29
C ARG A 150 -15.72 5.59 11.01
N TYR A 151 -15.07 5.26 9.90
CA TYR A 151 -15.14 6.12 8.71
C TYR A 151 -15.76 5.51 7.47
N LEU A 152 -15.70 4.19 7.30
CA LEU A 152 -16.03 3.51 6.03
C LEU A 152 -17.24 2.57 6.15
N SER A 153 -17.99 2.65 7.25
CA SER A 153 -19.10 1.75 7.57
C SER A 153 -20.49 2.42 7.53
N ASP A 154 -20.62 3.56 6.83
CA ASP A 154 -21.93 4.15 6.58
C ASP A 154 -22.77 3.18 5.72
N LEU A 155 -23.99 2.88 6.18
CA LEU A 155 -24.91 1.98 5.47
C LEU A 155 -25.47 2.60 4.19
N LYS A 156 -25.49 3.94 4.08
CA LYS A 156 -25.98 4.66 2.90
C LYS A 156 -24.94 4.70 1.79
N ASP A 157 -23.65 4.75 2.15
CA ASP A 157 -22.54 4.78 1.20
C ASP A 157 -21.32 4.00 1.75
N PRO A 158 -21.36 2.66 1.70
CA PRO A 158 -20.30 1.83 2.27
C PRO A 158 -18.96 2.06 1.57
N GLY A 159 -17.91 2.30 2.35
CA GLY A 159 -16.58 2.57 1.81
C GLY A 159 -16.33 4.01 1.37
N ALA A 160 -17.30 4.91 1.52
CA ALA A 160 -17.12 6.33 1.28
C ALA A 160 -16.79 7.09 2.57
N PHE A 161 -16.05 8.19 2.41
CA PHE A 161 -15.79 9.16 3.47
C PHE A 161 -16.02 10.57 2.92
N GLU A 162 -16.79 11.37 3.66
CA GLU A 162 -16.96 12.79 3.44
C GLU A 162 -16.53 13.54 4.71
N GLY A 163 -15.75 14.60 4.53
CA GLY A 163 -15.13 15.31 5.64
C GLY A 163 -14.58 16.68 5.28
N ASN A 164 -14.25 17.46 6.32
CA ASN A 164 -13.71 18.80 6.18
C ASN A 164 -12.24 18.74 5.77
N ALA A 165 -11.89 19.38 4.66
CA ALA A 165 -10.51 19.47 4.19
C ALA A 165 -9.70 20.47 5.03
N VAL A 166 -8.57 20.03 5.60
CA VAL A 166 -7.60 20.89 6.29
C VAL A 166 -6.25 20.78 5.58
N VAL A 167 -5.89 21.86 4.89
CA VAL A 167 -4.74 21.89 3.97
C VAL A 167 -3.50 22.45 4.66
N PHE A 168 -2.37 21.77 4.43
CA PHE A 168 -1.03 22.18 4.87
C PHE A 168 -0.09 22.30 3.67
N ASP A 169 0.69 23.38 3.68
CA ASP A 169 1.71 23.69 2.67
C ASP A 169 3.07 23.13 3.11
N GLY A 170 3.28 21.83 2.89
CA GLY A 170 4.49 21.14 3.31
C GLY A 170 4.56 20.75 4.80
N PRO A 171 5.53 19.89 5.17
CA PRO A 171 5.64 19.35 6.52
C PRO A 171 5.94 20.45 7.57
N GLU A 172 6.64 21.52 7.19
CA GLU A 172 6.94 22.63 8.10
C GLU A 172 5.68 23.43 8.49
N ASP A 173 4.72 23.58 7.57
CA ASP A 173 3.44 24.23 7.87
C ASP A 173 2.57 23.33 8.74
N PHE A 174 2.54 22.03 8.43
CA PHE A 174 1.85 21.01 9.23
C PHE A 174 2.31 21.03 10.69
N HIS A 175 3.61 20.86 10.94
CA HIS A 175 4.14 20.84 12.31
C HIS A 175 3.92 22.14 13.07
N ARG A 176 3.87 23.28 12.37
CA ARG A 176 3.63 24.59 13.01
C ARG A 176 2.18 24.78 13.42
N ARG A 177 1.23 24.26 12.64
CA ARG A 177 -0.19 24.62 12.76
C ARG A 177 -1.07 23.54 13.36
N VAL A 178 -0.77 22.26 13.14
CA VAL A 178 -1.71 21.15 13.42
C VAL A 178 -2.34 21.22 14.82
N GLU A 179 -1.54 21.52 15.86
CA GLU A 179 -2.02 21.64 17.24
C GLU A 179 -2.90 22.88 17.50
N GLY A 180 -2.69 23.96 16.74
CA GLY A 180 -3.41 25.23 16.90
C GLY A 180 -4.71 25.33 16.09
N VAL A 181 -4.95 24.42 15.15
CA VAL A 181 -6.17 24.44 14.32
C VAL A 181 -7.34 23.82 15.10
N SER A 182 -8.19 24.68 15.65
CA SER A 182 -9.31 24.27 16.50
C SER A 182 -10.43 23.52 15.77
N HIS A 183 -10.57 23.70 14.46
CA HIS A 183 -11.65 23.08 13.66
C HIS A 183 -11.30 21.71 13.10
N ILE A 184 -10.11 21.16 13.36
CA ILE A 184 -9.83 19.75 13.03
C ILE A 184 -10.67 18.87 13.96
N ASP A 185 -11.39 17.90 13.42
CA ASP A 185 -12.21 16.96 14.18
C ASP A 185 -12.09 15.56 13.60
N GLU A 186 -12.83 14.60 14.15
CA GLU A 186 -12.84 13.22 13.65
C GLU A 186 -13.31 13.11 12.19
N ARG A 187 -14.06 14.09 11.67
CA ARG A 187 -14.52 14.12 10.28
C ARG A 187 -13.65 15.01 9.40
N SER A 188 -12.43 15.30 9.81
CA SER A 188 -11.49 16.07 9.01
C SER A 188 -10.58 15.18 8.17
N ALA A 189 -10.28 15.61 6.95
CA ALA A 189 -9.22 15.06 6.12
C ALA A 189 -8.03 16.03 6.10
N LEU A 190 -6.87 15.53 6.50
CA LEU A 190 -5.62 16.27 6.44
C LEU A 190 -5.07 16.17 5.01
N ILE A 191 -4.82 17.32 4.39
CA ILE A 191 -4.32 17.41 3.02
C ILE A 191 -2.93 18.02 3.03
N MET A 192 -1.94 17.26 2.58
CA MET A 192 -0.56 17.72 2.39
C MET A 192 -0.36 18.04 0.92
N ARG A 193 -0.05 19.29 0.57
CA ARG A 193 0.28 19.68 -0.80
C ARG A 193 1.67 20.27 -0.90
N SER A 194 2.16 20.38 -2.14
CA SER A 194 3.51 20.87 -2.45
C SER A 194 4.61 19.95 -1.93
N VAL A 195 4.31 18.66 -1.79
CA VAL A 195 5.28 17.64 -1.38
C VAL A 195 5.56 16.62 -2.50
N GLY A 196 5.05 16.84 -3.71
CA GLY A 196 5.31 16.01 -4.89
C GLY A 196 6.68 16.25 -5.57
N PRO A 197 6.94 15.63 -6.75
CA PRO A 197 8.25 15.66 -7.41
C PRO A 197 8.79 17.05 -7.73
N LEU A 198 7.91 18.00 -8.06
CA LEU A 198 8.26 19.39 -8.35
C LEU A 198 8.08 20.32 -7.14
N GLY A 199 7.10 20.02 -6.27
CA GLY A 199 6.79 20.85 -5.11
C GLY A 199 7.88 20.82 -4.05
N TYR A 200 8.32 19.60 -3.66
CA TYR A 200 9.35 19.43 -2.63
C TYR A 200 10.79 19.51 -3.14
N PRO A 201 11.00 19.49 -4.45
CA PRO A 201 11.82 18.51 -5.20
C PRO A 201 11.93 17.06 -4.68
N GLY A 202 11.64 16.09 -5.54
CA GLY A 202 11.98 14.67 -5.29
C GLY A 202 10.91 13.84 -4.56
N ALA A 203 9.74 14.43 -4.30
CA ALA A 203 8.58 13.81 -3.65
C ALA A 203 8.84 13.28 -2.22
N ALA A 204 8.50 14.08 -1.21
CA ALA A 204 8.76 13.77 0.19
C ALA A 204 7.85 12.68 0.77
N GLU A 205 8.36 11.91 1.72
CA GLU A 205 7.57 11.01 2.57
C GLU A 205 6.93 11.79 3.73
N ALA A 206 5.85 12.51 3.45
CA ALA A 206 5.24 13.46 4.39
C ALA A 206 3.71 13.37 4.51
N VAL A 207 3.05 12.46 3.77
CA VAL A 207 1.58 12.40 3.74
C VAL A 207 1.00 11.67 4.95
N ASN A 208 1.78 10.82 5.63
CA ASN A 208 1.37 10.10 6.85
C ASN A 208 1.31 11.02 8.08
N MET A 209 0.35 11.96 8.08
CA MET A 209 0.14 12.94 9.13
C MET A 209 -0.59 12.35 10.34
N ASP A 210 -0.11 12.70 11.54
CA ASP A 210 -0.81 12.37 12.78
C ASP A 210 -1.94 13.36 13.08
N PRO A 211 -3.03 12.93 13.73
CA PRO A 211 -4.04 13.85 14.27
C PRO A 211 -3.42 14.80 15.31
N PRO A 212 -4.00 15.99 15.54
CA PRO A 212 -3.62 16.83 16.66
C PRO A 212 -3.64 16.08 17.99
N GLY A 213 -2.71 16.39 18.90
CA GLY A 213 -2.56 15.69 20.18
C GLY A 213 -3.82 15.66 21.04
N ARG A 214 -4.75 16.62 20.88
CA ARG A 214 -6.08 16.58 21.52
C ARG A 214 -6.95 15.41 21.04
N LEU A 215 -6.97 15.12 19.74
CA LEU A 215 -7.74 14.02 19.17
C LEU A 215 -7.13 12.66 19.54
N ILE A 216 -5.80 12.59 19.58
CA ILE A 216 -5.08 11.40 20.05
C ILE A 216 -5.48 11.07 21.50
N LYS A 217 -5.56 12.09 22.39
CA LYS A 217 -6.01 11.91 23.78
C LYS A 217 -7.48 11.46 23.89
N GLU A 218 -8.29 11.74 22.88
CA GLU A 218 -9.69 11.29 22.77
C GLU A 218 -9.82 9.89 22.16
N GLY A 219 -8.71 9.23 21.79
CA GLY A 219 -8.71 7.90 21.18
C GLY A 219 -8.90 7.91 19.66
N ILE A 220 -8.63 9.04 19.02
CA ILE A 220 -8.55 9.16 17.56
C ILE A 220 -7.07 9.16 17.18
N ASP A 221 -6.60 7.97 16.83
CA ASP A 221 -5.23 7.65 16.44
C ASP A 221 -4.92 7.95 14.97
N ALA A 222 -5.93 8.00 14.10
CA ALA A 222 -5.78 8.30 12.69
C ALA A 222 -6.94 9.11 12.10
N LEU A 223 -6.60 10.01 11.18
CA LEU A 223 -7.51 10.75 10.29
C LEU A 223 -7.20 10.38 8.83
N PHE A 224 -8.12 10.72 7.91
CA PHE A 224 -7.79 10.61 6.49
C PHE A 224 -6.65 11.55 6.14
N CYS A 225 -5.69 11.02 5.40
CA CYS A 225 -4.57 11.77 4.87
C CYS A 225 -4.58 11.69 3.35
N VAL A 226 -4.41 12.83 2.68
CA VAL A 226 -4.35 12.94 1.22
C VAL A 226 -3.17 13.82 0.86
N GLY A 227 -2.41 13.48 -0.18
CA GLY A 227 -1.36 14.39 -0.65
C GLY A 227 -0.64 13.98 -1.94
N ASP A 228 0.02 14.97 -2.54
CA ASP A 228 0.82 14.84 -3.77
C ASP A 228 2.20 14.18 -3.53
N GLY A 229 2.50 13.83 -2.28
CA GLY A 229 3.76 13.23 -1.85
C GLY A 229 3.69 11.71 -1.71
N GLN A 230 4.70 11.19 -1.03
CA GLN A 230 4.85 9.78 -0.67
C GLN A 230 4.65 9.59 0.83
N GLN A 231 4.75 8.34 1.27
CA GLN A 231 4.95 8.00 2.67
C GLN A 231 5.89 6.81 2.76
N SER A 232 6.46 6.59 3.93
CA SER A 232 7.34 5.44 4.15
C SER A 232 6.60 4.12 3.89
N GLY A 233 7.31 3.14 3.34
CA GLY A 233 6.77 1.78 3.18
C GLY A 233 6.38 1.12 4.50
N THR A 234 6.93 1.60 5.63
CA THR A 234 6.61 1.16 6.99
C THR A 234 5.41 1.90 7.59
N SER A 235 4.78 2.82 6.86
CA SER A 235 3.61 3.54 7.34
C SER A 235 2.40 2.62 7.42
N ALA A 236 1.73 2.64 8.57
CA ALA A 236 0.41 2.04 8.78
C ALA A 236 -0.73 3.03 8.51
N SER A 237 -0.44 4.25 8.05
CA SER A 237 -1.48 5.24 7.76
C SER A 237 -2.19 4.91 6.44
N PRO A 238 -3.54 4.81 6.43
CA PRO A 238 -4.33 4.56 5.23
C PRO A 238 -4.49 5.85 4.40
N SER A 239 -3.37 6.38 3.91
CA SER A 239 -3.31 7.62 3.14
C SER A 239 -3.63 7.40 1.65
N ILE A 240 -4.19 8.43 1.02
CA ILE A 240 -4.24 8.59 -0.43
C ILE A 240 -3.00 9.38 -0.86
N LEU A 241 -2.18 8.77 -1.72
CA LEU A 241 -0.83 9.24 -2.03
C LEU A 241 -0.69 9.51 -3.52
N LYS A 242 0.31 10.34 -3.85
CA LYS A 242 0.75 10.61 -5.22
C LYS A 242 -0.37 11.15 -6.10
N CYS A 243 -1.20 11.99 -5.49
CA CYS A 243 -2.19 12.82 -6.18
C CYS A 243 -1.55 13.70 -7.26
#